data_AF-A0A8A1L7H1-F1
#
_entry.id   AF-A0A8A1L7H1-F1
#
_cell.length_a   1.000
_cell.length_b   1.000
_cell.length_c   1.000
_cell.angle_alpha   90.00
_cell.angle_beta   90.00
_cell.angle_gamma   90.00
#
_symmetry.space_group_name_H-M   'P 1'
#
loop_
_entity.id
_entity.type
_entity.pdbx_description
1 polymer ?
#
loop_
_entity_poly.entity_id
_entity_poly.type
_entity_poly.pdbx_seq_one_letter_code
_entity_poly.pdbx_strand_id
1 'polypeptide(L)'
;MEEVVAAFTDCTRTDINFVANYGNKCGSNWEAANSGIGGHLREIGRLFGCHDQDSGIMCDDSVPLNRSFTIREPYSTRTKAQGLRLCLEEDECTWHRLDTLRFRFHPCFRLPRDSPLCSDDSIQVWSVDNGKVLVTSAAGIAFIEIYVDDDDLCRSYIEYVDGDSGNNGIPKQIDFTEGEIRQHITESIKKIRKIKLVIYSGGLSTHTVDDVSKLNSKYSTAKLPNGQVGYRGNKLGQSQSPNGLPEQLFLECAFIQSKLLLSVKVYHNGLIYGLEFCYEDSTSQVFGNRDPQATCSEFVFDTRRGEILMGFYVKTSQEIDGIGIITNLSRRSAVFGNSNARAGHTLIPPRGYSIAGISGSVASCIEEISLIITR
;
A
#
# COMPACT_ATOMS: atom_id res chain seq x y z
N MET A 1 9.84 -11.66 36.23
CA MET A 1 10.89 -12.48 35.58
C MET A 1 11.24 -13.74 36.35
N GLU A 2 11.10 -13.77 37.69
CA GLU A 2 11.54 -14.91 38.51
C GLU A 2 10.86 -16.25 38.18
N GLU A 3 9.60 -16.26 37.73
CA GLU A 3 8.85 -17.49 37.45
C GLU A 3 9.04 -18.05 36.03
N VAL A 4 9.71 -17.32 35.13
CA VAL A 4 9.79 -17.68 33.69
C VAL A 4 10.46 -19.05 33.50
N VAL A 5 11.60 -19.27 34.16
CA VAL A 5 12.35 -20.53 34.04
C VAL A 5 11.58 -21.69 34.66
N ALA A 6 10.91 -21.48 35.80
CA ALA A 6 10.12 -22.51 36.45
C ALA A 6 8.94 -22.95 35.58
N ALA A 7 8.21 -22.00 34.98
CA ALA A 7 7.10 -22.30 34.07
C ALA A 7 7.57 -23.09 32.84
N PHE A 8 8.70 -22.72 32.24
CA PHE A 8 9.23 -23.38 31.04
C PHE A 8 10.00 -24.68 31.31
N THR A 9 10.17 -25.09 32.56
CA THR A 9 10.81 -26.36 32.93
C THR A 9 9.89 -27.32 33.68
N ASP A 10 8.64 -26.93 33.92
CA ASP A 10 7.65 -27.74 34.64
C ASP A 10 7.08 -28.87 33.75
N CYS A 11 7.56 -30.08 34.00
CA CYS A 11 7.11 -31.31 33.34
C CYS A 11 5.80 -31.89 33.90
N THR A 12 5.13 -31.22 34.84
CA THR A 12 3.87 -31.69 35.42
C THR A 12 2.84 -31.90 34.30
N ARG A 13 2.14 -33.03 34.35
CA ARG A 13 1.10 -33.36 33.35
C ARG A 13 -0.10 -32.45 33.51
N THR A 14 -0.56 -31.88 32.41
CA THR A 14 -1.77 -31.07 32.37
C THR A 14 -3.01 -31.92 32.59
N ASP A 15 -3.96 -31.43 33.37
CA ASP A 15 -5.30 -31.99 33.47
C ASP A 15 -6.21 -31.38 32.39
N ILE A 16 -6.63 -32.22 31.44
CA ILE A 16 -7.46 -31.79 30.31
C ILE A 16 -8.88 -31.34 30.69
N ASN A 17 -9.30 -31.57 31.93
CA ASN A 17 -10.55 -31.03 32.46
C ASN A 17 -10.47 -29.52 32.73
N PHE A 18 -9.25 -28.98 32.92
CA PHE A 18 -9.01 -27.59 33.29
C PHE A 18 -8.12 -26.85 32.28
N VAL A 19 -7.25 -27.56 31.56
CA VAL A 19 -6.32 -27.00 30.58
C VAL A 19 -6.54 -27.67 29.23
N ALA A 20 -7.03 -26.91 28.26
CA ALA A 20 -7.28 -27.43 26.92
C ALA A 20 -5.97 -27.87 26.24
N ASN A 21 -5.95 -29.10 25.71
CA ASN A 21 -4.82 -29.63 24.96
C ASN A 21 -5.04 -29.43 23.44
N TYR A 22 -4.96 -28.18 22.99
CA TYR A 22 -5.14 -27.84 21.58
C TYR A 22 -4.13 -28.57 20.69
N GLY A 23 -4.64 -29.29 19.68
CA GLY A 23 -3.82 -30.02 18.71
C GLY A 23 -2.94 -31.12 19.31
N ASN A 24 -3.22 -31.61 20.52
CA ASN A 24 -2.37 -32.53 21.28
C ASN A 24 -0.93 -32.00 21.50
N LYS A 25 -0.76 -30.68 21.56
CA LYS A 25 0.54 -30.01 21.70
C LYS A 25 0.92 -29.65 23.15
N CYS A 26 0.01 -29.76 24.11
CA CYS A 26 0.12 -29.19 25.46
C CYS A 26 -0.03 -30.25 26.57
N GLY A 27 0.72 -31.36 26.52
CA GLY A 27 0.56 -32.47 27.46
C GLY A 27 1.34 -32.34 28.78
N SER A 28 2.05 -31.24 28.98
CA SER A 28 2.75 -30.85 30.20
C SER A 28 2.69 -29.32 30.40
N ASN A 29 2.93 -28.85 31.62
CA ASN A 29 2.79 -27.44 31.99
C ASN A 29 3.68 -26.52 31.14
N TRP A 30 4.94 -26.91 30.88
CA TRP A 30 5.82 -26.10 30.03
C TRP A 30 5.34 -26.03 28.57
N GLU A 31 4.79 -27.13 28.03
CA GLU A 31 4.20 -27.15 26.68
C GLU A 31 2.94 -26.30 26.61
N ALA A 32 2.11 -26.31 27.66
CA ALA A 32 0.95 -25.45 27.79
C ALA A 32 1.34 -23.96 27.91
N ALA A 33 2.39 -23.65 28.66
CA ALA A 33 2.92 -22.28 28.79
C ALA A 33 3.39 -21.75 27.43
N ASN A 34 4.18 -22.53 26.67
CA ASN A 34 4.61 -22.16 25.32
C ASN A 34 3.42 -21.89 24.40
N SER A 35 2.47 -22.82 24.32
CA SER A 35 1.31 -22.71 23.46
C SER A 35 0.41 -21.51 23.83
N GLY A 36 0.16 -21.31 25.13
CA GLY A 36 -0.66 -20.21 25.62
C GLY A 36 -0.04 -18.84 25.37
N ILE A 37 1.23 -18.66 25.73
CA ILE A 37 1.95 -17.39 25.50
C ILE A 37 2.11 -17.14 24.00
N GLY A 38 2.50 -18.16 23.23
CA GLY A 38 2.66 -18.05 21.79
C GLY A 38 1.35 -17.73 21.05
N GLY A 39 0.25 -18.36 21.45
CA GLY A 39 -1.09 -18.02 20.96
C GLY A 39 -1.46 -16.56 21.27
N HIS A 40 -1.20 -16.11 22.50
CA HIS A 40 -1.40 -14.71 22.87
C HIS A 40 -0.55 -13.75 22.03
N LEU A 41 0.75 -14.04 21.87
CA LEU A 41 1.66 -13.24 21.04
C LEU A 41 1.18 -13.17 19.58
N ARG A 42 0.62 -14.26 19.06
CA ARG A 42 0.05 -14.27 17.70
C ARG A 42 -1.14 -13.34 17.56
N GLU A 43 -2.06 -13.32 18.52
CA GLU A 43 -3.17 -12.35 18.50
C GLU A 43 -2.67 -10.91 18.61
N ILE A 44 -1.65 -10.66 19.44
CA ILE A 44 -0.98 -9.35 19.49
C ILE A 44 -0.33 -9.00 18.14
N GLY A 45 0.31 -9.96 17.49
CA GLY A 45 0.86 -9.80 16.13
C GLY A 45 -0.22 -9.38 15.13
N ARG A 46 -1.39 -10.05 15.15
CA ARG A 46 -2.54 -9.69 14.31
C ARG A 46 -3.05 -8.27 14.59
N LEU A 47 -3.08 -7.85 15.86
CA LEU A 47 -3.42 -6.47 16.22
C LEU A 47 -2.45 -5.45 15.63
N PHE A 48 -1.17 -5.82 15.45
CA PHE A 48 -0.16 -5.00 14.80
C PHE A 48 -0.05 -5.20 13.28
N GLY A 49 -1.00 -5.93 12.67
CA GLY A 49 -1.10 -6.11 11.23
C GLY A 49 -0.28 -7.27 10.66
N CYS A 50 0.26 -8.15 11.50
CA CYS A 50 0.87 -9.40 11.05
C CYS A 50 -0.19 -10.37 10.52
N HIS A 51 0.19 -11.13 9.49
CA HIS A 51 -0.62 -12.20 8.91
C HIS A 51 0.01 -13.54 9.24
N ASP A 52 -0.70 -14.63 8.95
CA ASP A 52 -0.13 -15.97 9.08
C ASP A 52 1.11 -16.09 8.17
N GLN A 53 2.15 -16.75 8.68
CA GLN A 53 3.44 -16.93 8.02
C GLN A 53 3.83 -18.41 8.01
N ASP A 54 4.81 -18.77 7.19
CA ASP A 54 5.37 -20.12 7.14
C ASP A 54 6.30 -20.44 8.32
N SER A 55 6.71 -19.43 9.09
CA SER A 55 7.70 -19.52 10.16
C SER A 55 7.47 -18.46 11.24
N GLY A 56 8.14 -18.64 12.39
CA GLY A 56 8.07 -17.74 13.53
C GLY A 56 6.74 -17.78 14.30
N ILE A 57 6.52 -16.80 15.19
CA ILE A 57 5.35 -16.74 16.09
C ILE A 57 4.00 -16.73 15.34
N MET A 58 4.00 -16.17 14.12
CA MET A 58 2.82 -16.10 13.27
C MET A 58 2.50 -17.42 12.56
N CYS A 59 3.39 -18.42 12.63
CA CYS A 59 3.05 -19.79 12.28
C CYS A 59 2.46 -20.51 13.50
N ASP A 60 1.67 -21.57 13.30
CA ASP A 60 1.01 -22.29 14.40
C ASP A 60 1.94 -23.15 15.27
N ASP A 61 3.24 -22.84 15.30
CA ASP A 61 4.25 -23.57 16.05
C ASP A 61 5.06 -22.66 16.98
N SER A 62 4.41 -22.25 18.07
CA SER A 62 5.04 -21.50 19.17
C SER A 62 5.68 -22.40 20.23
N VAL A 63 5.78 -23.71 19.95
CA VAL A 63 6.41 -24.69 20.85
C VAL A 63 7.86 -24.35 21.22
N PRO A 64 8.72 -23.77 20.35
CA PRO A 64 10.10 -23.45 20.72
C PRO A 64 10.24 -22.16 21.56
N LEU A 65 9.16 -21.49 21.97
CA LEU A 65 9.23 -20.19 22.65
C LEU A 65 10.08 -20.21 23.94
N ASN A 66 10.05 -21.30 24.70
CA ASN A 66 10.85 -21.47 25.91
C ASN A 66 12.36 -21.35 25.67
N ARG A 67 12.83 -21.60 24.44
CA ARG A 67 14.25 -21.65 24.09
C ARG A 67 14.92 -20.28 24.19
N SER A 68 14.16 -19.19 24.02
CA SER A 68 14.65 -17.82 24.27
C SER A 68 14.86 -17.49 25.75
N PHE A 69 14.38 -18.35 26.65
CA PHE A 69 14.46 -18.13 28.11
C PHE A 69 15.23 -19.23 28.85
N THR A 70 15.51 -20.36 28.19
CA THR A 70 16.09 -21.55 28.80
C THR A 70 17.17 -22.16 27.92
N ILE A 71 18.27 -22.59 28.55
CA ILE A 71 19.40 -23.21 27.84
C ILE A 71 19.17 -24.69 27.46
N ARG A 72 18.05 -25.28 27.91
CA ARG A 72 17.70 -26.69 27.74
C ARG A 72 16.19 -26.86 27.69
N GLU A 73 15.75 -27.82 26.89
CA GLU A 73 14.33 -28.15 26.76
C GLU A 73 14.02 -29.46 27.54
N PRO A 74 12.94 -29.49 28.32
CA PRO A 74 12.52 -30.70 29.01
C PRO A 74 12.03 -31.80 28.06
N TYR A 75 11.62 -32.95 28.61
CA TYR A 75 10.99 -34.00 27.80
C TYR A 75 9.68 -33.47 27.18
N SER A 76 9.54 -33.60 25.85
CA SER A 76 8.32 -33.22 25.16
C SER A 76 7.36 -34.39 25.10
N THR A 77 6.17 -34.15 25.63
CA THR A 77 5.10 -35.13 25.62
C THR A 77 4.45 -35.24 24.23
N ARG A 78 4.51 -34.16 23.44
CA ARG A 78 4.08 -34.11 22.04
C ARG A 78 4.92 -35.01 21.14
N THR A 79 6.24 -34.90 21.19
CA THR A 79 7.15 -35.69 20.34
C THR A 79 7.55 -37.03 20.96
N LYS A 80 7.28 -37.22 22.25
CA LYS A 80 7.70 -38.38 23.05
C LYS A 80 9.21 -38.58 23.03
N ALA A 81 9.95 -37.49 23.06
CA ALA A 81 11.41 -37.48 23.02
C ALA A 81 11.97 -36.47 24.02
N GLN A 82 13.23 -36.70 24.40
CA GLN A 82 13.99 -35.71 25.15
C GLN A 82 14.17 -34.45 24.28
N GLY A 83 13.83 -33.28 24.83
CA GLY A 83 14.07 -32.00 24.18
C GLY A 83 15.56 -31.68 24.02
N LEU A 84 15.85 -30.57 23.36
CA LEU A 84 17.22 -30.11 23.14
C LEU A 84 18.04 -30.01 24.45
N ARG A 85 19.24 -30.62 24.43
CA ARG A 85 20.19 -30.58 25.55
C ARG A 85 20.95 -29.26 25.66
N LEU A 86 20.98 -28.49 24.59
CA LEU A 86 21.52 -27.15 24.50
C LEU A 86 20.67 -26.43 23.46
N CYS A 87 20.04 -25.34 23.86
CA CYS A 87 19.36 -24.42 22.94
C CYS A 87 20.39 -23.38 22.47
N LEU A 88 20.48 -23.18 21.16
CA LEU A 88 21.27 -22.13 20.52
C LEU A 88 20.33 -21.03 19.97
N GLU A 89 20.90 -19.91 19.55
CA GLU A 89 20.15 -18.80 18.96
C GLU A 89 19.29 -19.24 17.75
N GLU A 90 19.82 -20.15 16.92
CA GLU A 90 19.09 -20.72 15.78
C GLU A 90 17.90 -21.60 16.17
N ASP A 91 17.84 -22.06 17.42
CA ASP A 91 16.75 -22.88 17.94
C ASP A 91 15.59 -22.05 18.50
N GLU A 92 15.77 -20.74 18.65
CA GLU A 92 14.80 -19.85 19.27
C GLU A 92 13.56 -19.62 18.41
N CYS A 93 12.44 -19.30 19.07
CA CYS A 93 11.25 -18.85 18.38
C CYS A 93 11.44 -17.39 17.96
N THR A 94 11.35 -17.12 16.66
CA THR A 94 11.56 -15.79 16.09
C THR A 94 10.27 -15.18 15.56
N TRP A 95 10.33 -13.90 15.20
CA TRP A 95 9.32 -13.27 14.34
C TRP A 95 9.75 -13.42 12.88
N HIS A 96 8.82 -13.69 11.98
CA HIS A 96 9.16 -13.71 10.56
C HIS A 96 9.64 -12.32 10.13
N ARG A 97 10.51 -12.25 9.13
CA ARG A 97 11.08 -10.97 8.70
C ARG A 97 9.99 -9.97 8.30
N LEU A 98 8.94 -10.42 7.63
CA LEU A 98 7.77 -9.60 7.28
C LEU A 98 7.00 -9.07 8.49
N ASP A 99 7.01 -9.79 9.62
CA ASP A 99 6.42 -9.32 10.88
C ASP A 99 7.26 -8.19 11.47
N THR A 100 8.59 -8.35 11.46
CA THR A 100 9.50 -7.31 11.96
C THR A 100 9.43 -6.02 11.13
N LEU A 101 9.22 -6.12 9.82
CA LEU A 101 8.98 -4.95 8.96
C LEU A 101 7.69 -4.24 9.35
N ARG A 102 6.61 -4.99 9.62
CA ARG A 102 5.36 -4.41 10.12
C ARG A 102 5.60 -3.68 11.43
N PHE A 103 6.26 -4.30 12.40
CA PHE A 103 6.59 -3.62 13.66
C PHE A 103 7.43 -2.36 13.44
N ARG A 104 8.45 -2.41 12.56
CA ARG A 104 9.31 -1.26 12.26
C ARG A 104 8.56 -0.01 11.80
N PHE A 105 7.51 -0.19 11.00
CA PHE A 105 6.71 0.93 10.47
C PHE A 105 5.41 1.17 11.24
N HIS A 106 5.07 0.32 12.21
CA HIS A 106 3.83 0.46 12.97
C HIS A 106 3.91 1.64 13.96
N PRO A 107 2.87 2.50 14.06
CA PRO A 107 2.90 3.69 14.90
C PRO A 107 3.25 3.43 16.38
N CYS A 108 2.86 2.28 16.93
CA CYS A 108 3.14 1.91 18.34
C CYS A 108 4.63 1.63 18.64
N PHE A 109 5.46 1.39 17.63
CA PHE A 109 6.89 1.09 17.81
C PHE A 109 7.78 2.28 17.49
N ARG A 110 7.19 3.45 17.21
CA ARG A 110 7.93 4.67 16.89
C ARG A 110 8.68 5.19 18.12
N LEU A 111 9.90 5.65 17.88
CA LEU A 111 10.71 6.33 18.87
C LEU A 111 10.45 7.84 18.84
N PRO A 112 10.67 8.58 19.95
CA PRO A 112 10.48 10.03 19.99
C PRO A 112 11.32 10.83 18.98
N ARG A 113 12.39 10.23 18.44
CA ARG A 113 13.29 10.86 17.46
C ARG A 113 12.94 10.52 16.01
N ASP A 114 11.95 9.66 15.78
CA ASP A 114 11.56 9.28 14.42
C ASP A 114 10.87 10.45 13.70
N SER A 115 11.19 10.61 12.41
CA SER A 115 10.54 11.62 11.56
C SER A 115 9.02 11.49 11.60
N PRO A 116 8.25 12.60 11.69
CA PRO A 116 6.79 12.54 11.71
C PRO A 116 6.22 11.69 10.58
N LEU A 117 5.11 10.99 10.85
CA LEU A 117 4.43 10.22 9.84
C LEU A 117 4.04 11.13 8.67
N CYS A 118 4.24 10.63 7.45
CA CYS A 118 3.63 11.27 6.30
C CYS A 118 2.12 11.09 6.41
N SER A 119 1.37 12.18 6.39
CA SER A 119 -0.10 12.13 6.41
C SER A 119 -0.71 11.64 5.10
N ASP A 120 0.13 11.50 4.06
CA ASP A 120 -0.24 10.98 2.75
C ASP A 120 0.24 9.54 2.64
N ASP A 121 -0.72 8.64 2.67
CA ASP A 121 -0.53 7.20 2.65
C ASP A 121 -0.81 6.62 1.25
N SER A 122 -0.94 7.47 0.24
CA SER A 122 -1.20 7.00 -1.12
C SER A 122 0.00 6.26 -1.72
N ILE A 123 -0.32 5.18 -2.41
CA ILE A 123 0.59 4.44 -3.29
C ILE A 123 -0.03 4.52 -4.68
N GLN A 124 0.75 5.01 -5.65
CA GLN A 124 0.35 5.05 -7.05
C GLN A 124 1.23 4.11 -7.86
N VAL A 125 0.61 3.40 -8.81
CA VAL A 125 1.27 2.44 -9.69
C VAL A 125 1.06 2.87 -11.14
N TRP A 126 2.16 3.00 -11.88
CA TRP A 126 2.18 3.49 -13.25
C TRP A 126 2.85 2.45 -14.13
N SER A 127 2.14 1.96 -15.14
CA SER A 127 2.76 1.12 -16.18
C SER A 127 3.23 2.02 -17.30
N VAL A 128 4.54 2.08 -17.53
CA VAL A 128 5.19 3.03 -18.45
C VAL A 128 5.97 2.29 -19.55
N ASP A 129 6.71 3.05 -20.37
CA ASP A 129 7.52 2.53 -21.47
C ASP A 129 8.32 1.26 -21.13
N ASN A 130 8.46 0.38 -22.12
CA ASN A 130 9.28 -0.84 -22.06
C ASN A 130 8.85 -1.85 -20.99
N GLY A 131 7.56 -1.85 -20.61
CA GLY A 131 7.01 -2.80 -19.64
C GLY A 131 7.47 -2.53 -18.21
N LYS A 132 8.04 -1.36 -17.96
CA LYS A 132 8.49 -0.89 -16.66
C LYS A 132 7.29 -0.42 -15.85
N VAL A 133 7.24 -0.79 -14.59
CA VAL A 133 6.24 -0.35 -13.62
C VAL A 133 6.93 0.60 -12.65
N LEU A 134 6.39 1.80 -12.48
CA LEU A 134 6.82 2.75 -11.46
C LEU A 134 5.83 2.72 -10.31
N VAL A 135 6.35 2.73 -9.10
CA VAL A 135 5.54 2.84 -7.88
C VAL A 135 5.99 4.06 -7.12
N THR A 136 5.05 4.90 -6.68
CA THR A 136 5.34 6.13 -5.94
C THR A 136 4.52 6.24 -4.67
N SER A 137 5.14 6.68 -3.58
CA SER A 137 4.46 7.03 -2.34
C SER A 137 5.20 8.16 -1.62
N ALA A 138 4.45 9.15 -1.11
CA ALA A 138 5.01 10.25 -0.33
C ALA A 138 5.61 9.76 1.01
N ALA A 139 5.00 8.73 1.59
CA ALA A 139 5.46 8.02 2.79
C ALA A 139 6.67 7.10 2.53
N GLY A 140 7.10 6.94 1.28
CA GLY A 140 8.11 5.96 0.89
C GLY A 140 7.53 4.55 0.73
N ILE A 141 8.29 3.68 0.05
CA ILE A 141 7.89 2.30 -0.22
C ILE A 141 8.80 1.39 0.60
N ALA A 142 8.20 0.62 1.51
CA ALA A 142 8.92 -0.15 2.51
C ALA A 142 9.29 -1.55 2.00
N PHE A 143 8.30 -2.30 1.55
CA PHE A 143 8.47 -3.65 1.03
C PHE A 143 7.31 -4.07 0.13
N ILE A 144 7.50 -5.14 -0.62
CA ILE A 144 6.48 -5.77 -1.47
C ILE A 144 6.39 -7.24 -1.09
N GLU A 145 5.17 -7.70 -0.85
CA GLU A 145 4.84 -9.12 -0.70
C GLU A 145 4.41 -9.71 -2.05
N ILE A 146 4.90 -10.91 -2.35
CA ILE A 146 4.68 -11.61 -3.62
C ILE A 146 3.90 -12.90 -3.34
N TYR A 147 2.71 -12.99 -3.93
CA TYR A 147 1.82 -14.14 -3.84
C TYR A 147 1.68 -14.80 -5.22
N VAL A 148 1.56 -16.13 -5.23
CA VAL A 148 1.51 -16.93 -6.45
C VAL A 148 0.24 -17.77 -6.47
N ASP A 149 -0.43 -17.83 -7.62
CA ASP A 149 -1.56 -18.74 -7.90
C ASP A 149 -2.69 -18.71 -6.84
N ASP A 150 -3.00 -17.51 -6.34
CA ASP A 150 -4.04 -17.24 -5.33
C ASP A 150 -3.79 -17.92 -3.97
N ASP A 151 -2.53 -18.21 -3.64
CA ASP A 151 -2.15 -18.70 -2.33
C ASP A 151 -2.34 -17.64 -1.23
N ASP A 152 -2.64 -18.13 -0.02
CA ASP A 152 -2.91 -17.30 1.16
C ASP A 152 -1.61 -16.88 1.86
N LEU A 153 -0.53 -17.66 1.70
CA LEU A 153 0.78 -17.36 2.27
C LEU A 153 1.67 -16.58 1.28
N CYS A 154 2.38 -15.59 1.82
CA CYS A 154 3.36 -14.85 1.06
C CYS A 154 4.51 -15.78 0.65
N ARG A 155 4.83 -15.86 -0.64
CA ARG A 155 5.85 -16.78 -1.18
C ARG A 155 7.24 -16.18 -1.22
N SER A 156 7.32 -14.88 -1.44
CA SER A 156 8.58 -14.13 -1.51
C SER A 156 8.29 -12.66 -1.25
N TYR A 157 9.33 -11.88 -0.94
CA TYR A 157 9.19 -10.46 -0.68
C TYR A 157 10.43 -9.69 -1.13
N ILE A 158 10.25 -8.39 -1.35
CA ILE A 158 11.33 -7.46 -1.68
C ILE A 158 11.33 -6.36 -0.63
N GLU A 159 12.45 -6.14 0.03
CA GLU A 159 12.63 -5.06 1.01
C GLU A 159 13.36 -3.88 0.38
N TYR A 160 12.91 -2.66 0.69
CA TYR A 160 13.54 -1.41 0.27
C TYR A 160 14.07 -0.61 1.46
N VAL A 161 14.27 -1.27 2.60
CA VAL A 161 14.79 -0.65 3.81
C VAL A 161 16.31 -0.72 3.79
N ASP A 162 16.94 0.45 3.73
CA ASP A 162 18.39 0.56 3.93
C ASP A 162 18.72 0.56 5.43
N GLY A 163 19.56 -0.39 5.84
CA GLY A 163 19.92 -0.63 7.25
C GLY A 163 20.62 0.56 7.90
N ASP A 164 21.40 1.33 7.13
CA ASP A 164 22.19 2.45 7.64
C ASP A 164 21.39 3.77 7.75
N SER A 165 20.25 3.85 7.05
CA SER A 165 19.50 5.09 6.84
C SER A 165 18.26 5.25 7.75
N GLY A 166 18.01 4.29 8.66
CA GLY A 166 16.84 4.31 9.54
C GLY A 166 15.51 4.25 8.78
N ASN A 167 14.39 4.71 9.38
CA ASN A 167 13.08 4.80 8.70
C ASN A 167 13.03 5.89 7.61
N ASN A 168 14.07 6.72 7.48
CA ASN A 168 14.17 7.77 6.47
C ASN A 168 14.81 7.29 5.16
N GLY A 169 15.33 6.06 5.13
CA GLY A 169 16.07 5.50 3.99
C GLY A 169 15.22 4.90 2.88
N ILE A 170 13.90 4.79 3.06
CA ILE A 170 13.05 4.12 2.07
C ILE A 170 12.79 5.02 0.83
N PRO A 171 12.86 4.47 -0.39
CA PRO A 171 12.67 5.23 -1.60
C PRO A 171 11.21 5.68 -1.76
N LYS A 172 11.00 6.94 -2.19
CA LYS A 172 9.67 7.46 -2.55
C LYS A 172 9.18 7.02 -3.93
N GLN A 173 10.10 6.51 -4.74
CA GLN A 173 9.82 5.96 -6.06
C GLN A 173 10.71 4.75 -6.27
N ILE A 174 10.11 3.62 -6.61
CA ILE A 174 10.81 2.41 -7.07
C ILE A 174 10.34 2.07 -8.47
N ASP A 175 11.06 1.15 -9.09
CA ASP A 175 10.64 0.57 -10.33
C ASP A 175 11.00 -0.90 -10.44
N PHE A 176 10.21 -1.61 -11.23
CA PHE A 176 10.46 -3.00 -11.56
C PHE A 176 9.80 -3.37 -12.89
N THR A 177 10.20 -4.51 -13.42
CA THR A 177 9.58 -5.21 -14.54
C THR A 177 8.95 -6.52 -14.05
N GLU A 178 7.99 -7.06 -14.81
CA GLU A 178 7.44 -8.38 -14.51
C GLU A 178 8.54 -9.47 -14.47
N GLY A 179 9.56 -9.33 -15.33
CA GLY A 179 10.69 -10.25 -15.36
C GLY A 179 11.49 -10.26 -14.05
N GLU A 180 11.74 -9.10 -13.47
CA GLU A 180 12.44 -8.98 -12.17
C GLU A 180 11.61 -9.58 -11.04
N ILE A 181 10.31 -9.29 -10.97
CA ILE A 181 9.41 -9.91 -9.97
C ILE A 181 9.44 -11.44 -10.06
N ARG A 182 9.43 -11.99 -11.28
CA ARG A 182 9.49 -13.45 -11.50
C ARG A 182 10.80 -14.07 -11.05
N GLN A 183 11.92 -13.34 -11.04
CA GLN A 183 13.21 -13.85 -10.57
C GLN A 183 13.26 -14.03 -9.05
N HIS A 184 12.41 -13.33 -8.30
CA HIS A 184 12.29 -13.49 -6.84
C HIS A 184 11.54 -14.75 -6.42
N ILE A 185 10.98 -15.52 -7.36
CA ILE A 185 10.22 -16.74 -7.09
C ILE A 185 11.11 -17.96 -7.41
N THR A 186 11.43 -18.76 -6.39
CA THR A 186 12.33 -19.92 -6.53
C THR A 186 11.67 -21.11 -7.25
N GLU A 187 10.34 -21.15 -7.29
CA GLU A 187 9.60 -22.21 -7.98
C GLU A 187 9.76 -22.14 -9.50
N SER A 188 9.51 -23.28 -10.18
CA SER A 188 9.61 -23.33 -11.64
C SER A 188 8.65 -22.32 -12.29
N ILE A 189 9.23 -21.27 -12.89
CA ILE A 189 8.53 -20.17 -13.58
C ILE A 189 7.46 -20.69 -14.57
N LYS A 190 7.66 -21.89 -15.14
CA LYS A 190 6.74 -22.54 -16.08
C LYS A 190 5.39 -22.95 -15.48
N LYS A 191 5.25 -22.98 -14.15
CA LYS A 191 3.99 -23.36 -13.47
C LYS A 191 3.17 -22.16 -12.97
N ILE A 192 3.79 -20.98 -12.86
CA ILE A 192 3.19 -19.78 -12.27
C ILE A 192 2.20 -19.16 -13.25
N ARG A 193 0.91 -19.16 -12.88
CA ARG A 193 -0.17 -18.61 -13.71
C ARG A 193 -0.45 -17.16 -13.37
N LYS A 194 -0.40 -16.81 -12.09
CA LYS A 194 -0.77 -15.49 -11.59
C LYS A 194 0.19 -15.04 -10.49
N ILE A 195 0.61 -13.77 -10.55
CA ILE A 195 1.41 -13.13 -9.50
C ILE A 195 0.64 -11.93 -8.99
N LYS A 196 0.35 -11.94 -7.69
CA LYS A 196 -0.25 -10.83 -6.97
C LYS A 196 0.83 -10.14 -6.14
N LEU A 197 0.83 -8.80 -6.15
CA LEU A 197 1.71 -8.00 -5.30
C LEU A 197 0.88 -7.26 -4.26
N VAL A 198 1.38 -7.21 -3.03
CA VAL A 198 0.89 -6.29 -2.01
C VAL A 198 2.04 -5.36 -1.64
N ILE A 199 1.92 -4.10 -2.03
CA ILE A 199 2.94 -3.07 -1.85
C ILE A 199 2.65 -2.34 -0.55
N TYR A 200 3.64 -2.22 0.34
CA TYR A 200 3.52 -1.52 1.62
C TYR A 200 4.30 -0.20 1.59
N SER A 201 3.65 0.88 2.03
CA SER A 201 4.32 2.17 2.25
C SER A 201 5.05 2.21 3.60
N GLY A 202 5.85 3.26 3.82
CA GLY A 202 6.43 3.55 5.14
C GLY A 202 5.40 3.89 6.23
N GLY A 203 4.13 4.10 5.87
CA GLY A 203 3.00 4.23 6.79
C GLY A 203 2.17 2.96 6.95
N LEU A 204 2.62 1.83 6.39
CA LEU A 204 1.89 0.55 6.31
C LEU A 204 0.56 0.59 5.55
N SER A 205 0.27 1.66 4.81
CA SER A 205 -0.79 1.59 3.82
C SER A 205 -0.40 0.64 2.69
N THR A 206 -1.40 0.03 2.07
CA THR A 206 -1.19 -1.00 1.06
C THR A 206 -1.81 -0.63 -0.27
N HIS A 207 -1.20 -1.13 -1.34
CA HIS A 207 -1.81 -1.18 -2.66
C HIS A 207 -1.60 -2.57 -3.25
N THR A 208 -2.70 -3.17 -3.70
CA THR A 208 -2.69 -4.52 -4.25
C THR A 208 -2.73 -4.47 -5.77
N VAL A 209 -1.77 -5.14 -6.39
CA VAL A 209 -1.83 -5.50 -7.81
C VAL A 209 -2.26 -6.95 -7.89
N ASP A 210 -3.51 -7.20 -8.28
CA ASP A 210 -4.06 -8.56 -8.32
C ASP A 210 -3.34 -9.47 -9.31
N ASP A 211 -2.86 -8.92 -10.42
CA ASP A 211 -2.17 -9.67 -11.45
C ASP A 211 -1.16 -8.77 -12.18
N VAL A 212 0.13 -8.99 -11.93
CA VAL A 212 1.22 -8.22 -12.54
C VAL A 212 1.17 -8.26 -14.07
N SER A 213 0.70 -9.36 -14.66
CA SER A 213 0.62 -9.50 -16.12
C SER A 213 -0.39 -8.53 -16.76
N LYS A 214 -1.34 -7.99 -15.97
CA LYS A 214 -2.36 -7.04 -16.45
C LYS A 214 -1.91 -5.58 -16.40
N LEU A 215 -0.83 -5.27 -15.69
CA LEU A 215 -0.30 -3.90 -15.55
C LEU A 215 0.07 -3.32 -16.92
N ASN A 216 0.80 -4.07 -17.73
CA ASN A 216 1.23 -3.67 -19.06
C ASN A 216 0.19 -3.93 -20.17
N SER A 217 -1.10 -3.96 -19.82
CA SER A 217 -2.18 -4.15 -20.80
C SER A 217 -2.39 -2.91 -21.67
N LYS A 218 -3.04 -3.05 -22.82
CA LYS A 218 -3.40 -1.91 -23.68
C LYS A 218 -4.21 -0.83 -22.94
N TYR A 219 -4.93 -1.22 -21.89
CA TYR A 219 -5.75 -0.31 -21.08
C TYR A 219 -4.92 0.64 -20.21
N SER A 220 -3.64 0.37 -19.95
CA SER A 220 -2.76 1.29 -19.21
C SER A 220 -2.14 2.38 -20.10
N THR A 221 -2.38 2.36 -21.41
CA THR A 221 -1.83 3.34 -22.37
C THR A 221 -2.91 4.11 -23.13
N ALA A 222 -2.66 5.39 -23.40
CA ALA A 222 -3.55 6.28 -24.13
C ALA A 222 -2.75 6.98 -25.25
N LYS A 223 -3.29 7.05 -26.47
CA LYS A 223 -2.62 7.79 -27.55
C LYS A 223 -3.02 9.26 -27.49
N LEU A 224 -2.04 10.13 -27.27
CA LEU A 224 -2.25 11.58 -27.24
C LEU A 224 -2.45 12.15 -28.65
N PRO A 225 -3.14 13.29 -28.81
CA PRO A 225 -3.40 13.89 -30.12
C PRO A 225 -2.14 14.24 -30.94
N ASN A 226 -1.04 14.56 -30.27
CA ASN A 226 0.27 14.80 -30.91
C ASN A 226 1.04 13.52 -31.27
N GLY A 227 0.45 12.34 -31.07
CA GLY A 227 1.05 11.04 -31.36
C GLY A 227 1.90 10.45 -30.24
N GLN A 228 2.15 11.19 -29.15
CA GLN A 228 2.84 10.66 -27.97
C GLN A 228 1.99 9.62 -27.23
N VAL A 229 2.65 8.82 -26.40
CA VAL A 229 1.99 7.85 -25.53
C VAL A 229 1.77 8.49 -24.16
N GLY A 230 0.54 8.37 -23.65
CA GLY A 230 0.18 8.65 -22.28
C GLY A 230 -0.01 7.35 -21.50
N TYR A 231 0.26 7.39 -20.20
CA TYR A 231 0.16 6.25 -19.28
C TYR A 231 -0.90 6.53 -18.23
N ARG A 232 -1.88 5.63 -18.08
CA ARG A 232 -2.93 5.75 -17.07
C ARG A 232 -2.40 5.25 -15.74
N GLY A 233 -2.57 6.04 -14.69
CA GLY A 233 -2.40 5.60 -13.31
C GLY A 233 -3.55 4.74 -12.82
N ASN A 234 -3.41 4.20 -11.61
CA ASN A 234 -4.52 3.57 -10.91
C ASN A 234 -5.66 4.56 -10.67
N LYS A 235 -6.89 4.03 -10.68
CA LYS A 235 -8.08 4.80 -10.39
C LYS A 235 -8.31 4.92 -8.89
N LEU A 236 -8.76 6.08 -8.46
CA LEU A 236 -9.31 6.33 -7.14
C LEU A 236 -10.84 6.43 -7.25
N GLY A 237 -11.54 6.05 -6.18
CA GLY A 237 -13.01 5.96 -6.17
C GLY A 237 -13.52 4.59 -6.61
N GLN A 238 -14.83 4.41 -6.59
CA GLN A 238 -15.52 3.19 -7.00
C GLN A 238 -16.70 3.54 -7.90
N SER A 239 -16.68 3.06 -9.15
CA SER A 239 -17.85 3.14 -10.01
C SER A 239 -18.90 2.13 -9.54
N GLN A 240 -20.02 2.62 -9.01
CA GLN A 240 -21.13 1.79 -8.56
C GLN A 240 -22.41 2.02 -9.36
N SER A 241 -22.58 3.19 -9.99
CA SER A 241 -23.81 3.43 -10.72
C SER A 241 -23.83 2.65 -12.04
N PRO A 242 -24.96 2.03 -12.41
CA PRO A 242 -25.10 1.39 -13.72
C PRO A 242 -24.99 2.37 -14.89
N ASN A 243 -25.04 3.68 -14.59
CA ASN A 243 -24.97 4.77 -15.55
C ASN A 243 -23.58 5.43 -15.60
N GLY A 244 -22.60 4.97 -14.79
CA GLY A 244 -21.24 5.48 -14.81
C GLY A 244 -20.60 5.21 -16.16
N LEU A 245 -20.30 6.26 -16.91
CA LEU A 245 -19.66 6.16 -18.22
C LEU A 245 -18.17 6.45 -18.09
N PRO A 246 -17.30 5.66 -18.75
CA PRO A 246 -15.88 5.97 -18.79
C PRO A 246 -15.67 7.28 -19.55
N GLU A 247 -15.00 8.23 -18.90
CA GLU A 247 -14.66 9.52 -19.48
C GLU A 247 -13.14 9.70 -19.48
N GLN A 248 -12.65 10.42 -20.49
CA GLN A 248 -11.24 10.73 -20.63
C GLN A 248 -11.08 12.13 -21.23
N LEU A 249 -10.24 12.94 -20.59
CA LEU A 249 -9.85 14.25 -21.06
C LEU A 249 -8.34 14.35 -21.21
N PHE A 250 -7.86 14.68 -22.41
CA PHE A 250 -6.47 15.10 -22.61
C PHE A 250 -6.39 16.62 -22.52
N LEU A 251 -5.51 17.14 -21.66
CA LEU A 251 -5.34 18.56 -21.46
C LEU A 251 -4.58 19.16 -22.65
N GLU A 252 -5.20 20.12 -23.34
CA GLU A 252 -4.59 20.78 -24.50
C GLU A 252 -3.21 21.36 -24.19
N CYS A 253 -3.01 21.93 -22.99
CA CYS A 253 -1.71 22.46 -22.56
C CYS A 253 -0.59 21.41 -22.45
N ALA A 254 -0.91 20.11 -22.46
CA ALA A 254 0.09 19.05 -22.42
C ALA A 254 0.70 18.74 -23.80
N PHE A 255 0.03 19.10 -24.89
CA PHE A 255 0.48 18.77 -26.26
C PHE A 255 0.39 19.93 -27.26
N ILE A 256 -0.17 21.08 -26.86
CA ILE A 256 -0.17 22.33 -27.62
C ILE A 256 0.68 23.34 -26.87
N GLN A 257 1.88 23.63 -27.37
CA GLN A 257 2.86 24.47 -26.67
C GLN A 257 2.39 25.91 -26.39
N SER A 258 1.49 26.44 -27.22
CA SER A 258 0.90 27.78 -27.04
C SER A 258 -0.28 27.80 -26.08
N LYS A 259 -0.72 26.65 -25.54
CA LYS A 259 -1.85 26.57 -24.61
C LYS A 259 -1.36 26.70 -23.18
N LEU A 260 -1.72 27.81 -22.54
CA LEU A 260 -1.42 28.07 -21.14
C LEU A 260 -2.66 27.88 -20.27
N LEU A 261 -2.58 27.01 -19.26
CA LEU A 261 -3.62 26.82 -18.25
C LEU A 261 -3.58 27.96 -17.24
N LEU A 262 -4.67 28.72 -17.10
CA LEU A 262 -4.77 29.88 -16.20
C LEU A 262 -5.46 29.56 -14.89
N SER A 263 -6.46 28.69 -14.92
CA SER A 263 -7.20 28.30 -13.72
C SER A 263 -7.85 26.93 -13.88
N VAL A 264 -8.20 26.34 -12.74
CA VAL A 264 -9.12 25.19 -12.69
C VAL A 264 -10.34 25.60 -11.87
N LYS A 265 -11.51 25.43 -12.47
CA LYS A 265 -12.80 25.55 -11.79
C LYS A 265 -13.28 24.17 -11.37
N VAL A 266 -13.79 24.09 -10.15
CA VAL A 266 -14.29 22.86 -9.55
C VAL A 266 -15.77 23.04 -9.24
N TYR A 267 -16.61 22.20 -9.81
CA TYR A 267 -18.04 22.14 -9.54
C TYR A 267 -18.28 21.13 -8.42
N HIS A 268 -18.75 21.59 -7.26
CA HIS A 268 -18.89 20.75 -6.07
C HIS A 268 -20.10 21.13 -5.20
N ASN A 269 -20.64 20.14 -4.48
CA ASN A 269 -21.66 20.32 -3.42
C ASN A 269 -21.66 19.09 -2.49
N GLY A 270 -20.58 18.92 -1.72
CA GLY A 270 -20.34 17.70 -0.92
C GLY A 270 -19.75 16.54 -1.72
N LEU A 271 -20.02 16.48 -3.03
CA LEU A 271 -19.35 15.64 -4.02
C LEU A 271 -18.73 16.51 -5.11
N ILE A 272 -17.83 15.94 -5.92
CA ILE A 272 -17.25 16.62 -7.09
C ILE A 272 -18.01 16.24 -8.35
N TYR A 273 -18.62 17.23 -9.00
CA TYR A 273 -19.37 17.05 -10.24
C TYR A 273 -18.49 17.16 -11.48
N GLY A 274 -17.56 18.11 -11.50
CA GLY A 274 -16.74 18.38 -12.68
C GLY A 274 -15.53 19.25 -12.40
N LEU A 275 -14.53 19.12 -13.27
CA LEU A 275 -13.31 19.92 -13.31
C LEU A 275 -13.24 20.64 -14.66
N GLU A 276 -13.19 21.96 -14.65
CA GLU A 276 -13.05 22.79 -15.84
C GLU A 276 -11.67 23.46 -15.88
N PHE A 277 -10.91 23.17 -16.92
CA PHE A 277 -9.57 23.67 -17.18
C PHE A 277 -9.68 24.89 -18.11
N CYS A 278 -9.37 26.08 -17.61
CA CYS A 278 -9.52 27.34 -18.35
C CYS A 278 -8.17 27.82 -18.90
N TYR A 279 -8.15 28.15 -20.20
CA TYR A 279 -6.94 28.53 -20.92
C TYR A 279 -6.88 30.03 -21.24
N GLU A 280 -5.69 30.52 -21.57
CA GLU A 280 -5.45 31.93 -21.89
C GLU A 280 -6.20 32.42 -23.13
N ASP A 281 -6.46 31.54 -24.10
CA ASP A 281 -7.22 31.87 -25.32
C ASP A 281 -8.74 31.85 -25.11
N SER A 282 -9.19 31.92 -23.85
CA SER A 282 -10.60 31.92 -23.43
C SER A 282 -11.37 30.64 -23.74
N THR A 283 -10.69 29.56 -24.17
CA THR A 283 -11.33 28.24 -24.24
C THR A 283 -11.20 27.50 -22.91
N SER A 284 -11.98 26.42 -22.77
CA SER A 284 -11.92 25.56 -21.60
C SER A 284 -12.25 24.11 -21.96
N GLN A 285 -11.71 23.17 -21.20
CA GLN A 285 -12.05 21.76 -21.28
C GLN A 285 -12.66 21.30 -19.97
N VAL A 286 -13.65 20.40 -20.02
CA VAL A 286 -14.30 19.86 -18.81
C VAL A 286 -14.14 18.37 -18.74
N PHE A 287 -13.85 17.88 -17.54
CA PHE A 287 -13.98 16.48 -17.16
C PHE A 287 -15.12 16.38 -16.14
N GLY A 288 -16.17 15.62 -16.46
CA GLY A 288 -17.39 15.55 -15.66
C GLY A 288 -18.45 16.60 -16.03
N ASN A 289 -19.28 16.98 -15.04
CA ASN A 289 -20.49 17.75 -15.25
C ASN A 289 -20.41 19.18 -14.71
N ARG A 290 -20.99 20.13 -15.45
CA ARG A 290 -21.32 21.48 -14.96
C ARG A 290 -22.69 21.45 -14.29
N ASP A 291 -22.77 20.88 -13.10
CA ASP A 291 -24.05 20.79 -12.38
C ASP A 291 -24.59 22.20 -12.03
N PRO A 292 -25.80 22.59 -12.47
CA PRO A 292 -26.35 23.92 -12.22
C PRO A 292 -26.62 24.25 -10.75
N GLN A 293 -26.73 23.23 -9.89
CA GLN A 293 -26.94 23.37 -8.45
C GLN A 293 -25.62 23.32 -7.66
N ALA A 294 -24.50 23.01 -8.32
CA ALA A 294 -23.20 22.97 -7.67
C ALA A 294 -22.61 24.36 -7.45
N THR A 295 -21.81 24.47 -6.39
CA THR A 295 -20.92 25.61 -6.19
C THR A 295 -19.76 25.50 -7.18
N CYS A 296 -19.45 26.59 -7.89
CA CYS A 296 -18.27 26.68 -8.75
C CYS A 296 -17.17 27.45 -8.02
N SER A 297 -16.09 26.77 -7.64
CA SER A 297 -14.92 27.39 -7.02
C SER A 297 -13.75 27.40 -7.99
N GLU A 298 -13.05 28.52 -8.08
CA GLU A 298 -11.94 28.70 -9.02
C GLU A 298 -10.60 28.80 -8.29
N PHE A 299 -9.60 28.09 -8.82
CA PHE A 299 -8.21 28.22 -8.41
C PHE A 299 -7.38 28.77 -9.57
N VAL A 300 -6.87 29.98 -9.40
CA VAL A 300 -6.08 30.71 -10.41
C VAL A 300 -4.59 30.46 -10.18
N PHE A 301 -3.85 30.09 -11.23
CA PHE A 301 -2.40 29.90 -11.19
C PHE A 301 -1.65 31.24 -11.32
N ASP A 302 -0.53 31.39 -10.61
CA ASP A 302 0.43 32.47 -10.77
C ASP A 302 1.37 32.17 -11.95
N THR A 303 0.84 32.35 -13.16
CA THR A 303 1.56 32.08 -14.40
C THR A 303 2.80 32.96 -14.58
N ARG A 304 2.84 34.15 -13.94
CA ARG A 304 4.03 35.03 -13.93
C ARG A 304 5.20 34.40 -13.22
N ARG A 305 4.94 33.52 -12.26
CA ARG A 305 5.96 32.74 -11.53
C ARG A 305 6.17 31.35 -12.10
N GLY A 306 5.55 31.04 -13.25
CA GLY A 306 5.61 29.70 -13.86
C GLY A 306 4.91 28.64 -13.02
N GLU A 307 3.85 29.00 -12.31
CA GLU A 307 3.05 28.04 -11.56
C GLU A 307 2.26 27.13 -12.51
N ILE A 308 2.38 25.83 -12.31
CA ILE A 308 1.71 24.80 -13.11
C ILE A 308 0.99 23.78 -12.22
N LEU A 309 -0.02 23.13 -12.80
CA LEU A 309 -0.69 21.99 -12.20
C LEU A 309 0.28 20.80 -12.08
N MET A 310 0.50 20.33 -10.86
CA MET A 310 1.32 19.15 -10.56
C MET A 310 0.51 17.93 -10.17
N GLY A 311 -0.74 18.10 -9.75
CA GLY A 311 -1.54 17.00 -9.28
C GLY A 311 -2.77 17.41 -8.49
N PHE A 312 -3.40 16.42 -7.89
CA PHE A 312 -4.60 16.59 -7.06
C PHE A 312 -4.42 15.91 -5.72
N TYR A 313 -4.99 16.50 -4.67
CA TYR A 313 -5.28 15.80 -3.42
C TYR A 313 -6.75 15.41 -3.44
N VAL A 314 -7.03 14.12 -3.43
CA VAL A 314 -8.37 13.57 -3.65
C VAL A 314 -8.87 12.96 -2.34
N LYS A 315 -10.05 13.39 -1.91
CA LYS A 315 -10.79 12.86 -0.79
C LYS A 315 -11.84 11.88 -1.31
N THR A 316 -11.86 10.68 -0.76
CA THR A 316 -12.75 9.61 -1.19
C THR A 316 -13.39 8.88 -0.01
N SER A 317 -14.60 8.41 -0.24
CA SER A 317 -15.30 7.44 0.60
C SER A 317 -15.73 6.26 -0.27
N GLN A 318 -16.71 6.48 -1.15
CA GLN A 318 -17.08 5.61 -2.26
C GLN A 318 -16.82 6.32 -3.60
N GLU A 319 -17.30 7.56 -3.71
CA GLU A 319 -17.12 8.45 -4.86
C GLU A 319 -16.02 9.50 -4.57
N ILE A 320 -15.82 10.44 -5.49
CA ILE A 320 -14.93 11.57 -5.28
C ILE A 320 -15.64 12.68 -4.50
N ASP A 321 -15.43 12.65 -3.18
CA ASP A 321 -16.01 13.60 -2.22
C ASP A 321 -15.38 14.99 -2.31
N GLY A 322 -14.07 15.06 -2.52
CA GLY A 322 -13.35 16.32 -2.49
C GLY A 322 -12.06 16.33 -3.29
N ILE A 323 -11.70 17.49 -3.80
CA ILE A 323 -10.47 17.70 -4.58
C ILE A 323 -9.76 18.99 -4.13
N GLY A 324 -8.47 18.87 -3.87
CA GLY A 324 -7.54 19.98 -3.79
C GLY A 324 -6.56 19.96 -4.98
N ILE A 325 -6.06 21.14 -5.36
CA ILE A 325 -5.12 21.33 -6.46
C ILE A 325 -3.72 21.48 -5.90
N ILE A 326 -2.75 20.78 -6.49
CA ILE A 326 -1.34 20.80 -6.11
C ILE A 326 -0.53 21.41 -7.25
N THR A 327 0.40 22.29 -6.90
CA THR A 327 1.25 23.01 -7.87
C THR A 327 2.73 22.74 -7.64
N ASN A 328 3.58 23.14 -8.60
CA ASN A 328 5.04 23.06 -8.52
C ASN A 328 5.65 24.04 -7.51
N LEU A 329 4.93 25.10 -7.14
CA LEU A 329 5.41 26.12 -6.19
C LEU A 329 5.10 25.77 -4.73
N SER A 330 4.85 24.49 -4.43
CA SER A 330 4.41 24.00 -3.11
C SER A 330 3.13 24.67 -2.60
N ARG A 331 2.39 25.36 -3.47
CA ARG A 331 1.07 25.89 -3.17
C ARG A 331 0.04 24.78 -3.37
N ARG A 332 -0.88 24.68 -2.40
CA ARG A 332 -2.04 23.80 -2.45
C ARG A 332 -3.29 24.62 -2.23
N SER A 333 -4.36 24.31 -2.97
CA SER A 333 -5.67 24.87 -2.65
C SER A 333 -6.23 24.27 -1.36
N ALA A 334 -7.29 24.87 -0.83
CA ALA A 334 -8.19 24.15 0.07
C ALA A 334 -8.83 22.96 -0.67
N VAL A 335 -9.36 21.99 0.07
CA VAL A 335 -10.17 20.91 -0.51
C VAL A 335 -11.55 21.47 -0.83
N PHE A 336 -11.91 21.45 -2.12
CA PHE A 336 -13.26 21.72 -2.60
C PHE A 336 -14.12 20.46 -2.42
N GLY A 337 -15.43 20.59 -2.24
CA GLY A 337 -16.31 19.49 -1.86
C GLY A 337 -16.22 19.13 -0.36
N ASN A 338 -16.30 17.86 -0.03
CA ASN A 338 -16.25 17.38 1.36
C ASN A 338 -14.79 17.11 1.81
N SER A 339 -14.25 18.02 2.60
CA SER A 339 -12.89 17.93 3.16
C SER A 339 -12.73 16.91 4.29
N ASN A 340 -13.83 16.44 4.87
CA ASN A 340 -13.84 15.51 6.01
C ASN A 340 -14.00 14.05 5.58
N ALA A 341 -13.98 13.76 4.28
CA ALA A 341 -14.09 12.38 3.79
C ALA A 341 -12.95 11.49 4.30
N ARG A 342 -13.25 10.19 4.38
CA ARG A 342 -12.51 9.18 5.16
C ARG A 342 -11.06 9.02 4.69
N ALA A 343 -10.86 8.79 3.40
CA ALA A 343 -9.54 8.56 2.82
C ALA A 343 -9.08 9.78 2.03
N GLY A 344 -7.77 10.02 2.02
CA GLY A 344 -7.15 11.12 1.29
C GLY A 344 -5.93 10.65 0.54
N HIS A 345 -5.90 10.87 -0.77
CA HIS A 345 -4.88 10.35 -1.65
C HIS A 345 -4.26 11.46 -2.47
N THR A 346 -2.95 11.41 -2.67
CA THR A 346 -2.27 12.33 -3.58
C THR A 346 -2.06 11.68 -4.94
N LEU A 347 -2.54 12.36 -5.98
CA LEU A 347 -2.29 12.04 -7.38
C LEU A 347 -1.24 13.01 -7.93
N ILE A 348 0.02 12.58 -7.96
CA ILE A 348 1.13 13.32 -8.57
C ILE A 348 1.88 12.36 -9.50
N PRO A 349 2.23 12.79 -10.73
CA PRO A 349 3.06 11.99 -11.63
C PRO A 349 4.42 11.61 -11.01
N PRO A 350 4.97 10.43 -11.37
CA PRO A 350 6.33 10.06 -10.99
C PRO A 350 7.35 11.04 -11.60
N ARG A 351 8.56 11.07 -11.03
CA ARG A 351 9.63 11.94 -11.54
C ARG A 351 9.93 11.62 -13.00
N GLY A 352 10.07 12.67 -13.81
CA GLY A 352 10.29 12.56 -15.25
C GLY A 352 9.00 12.39 -16.08
N TYR A 353 7.84 12.59 -15.45
CA TYR A 353 6.54 12.61 -16.13
C TYR A 353 5.76 13.86 -15.73
N SER A 354 4.85 14.27 -16.62
CA SER A 354 3.93 15.39 -16.45
C SER A 354 2.49 14.94 -16.68
N ILE A 355 1.51 15.73 -16.26
CA ILE A 355 0.09 15.44 -16.48
C ILE A 355 -0.26 15.72 -17.94
N ALA A 356 -0.73 14.69 -18.65
CA ALA A 356 -1.27 14.80 -20.00
C ALA A 356 -2.79 14.84 -20.03
N GLY A 357 -3.45 14.35 -18.97
CA GLY A 357 -4.89 14.22 -18.95
C GLY A 357 -5.41 13.59 -17.67
N ILE A 358 -6.72 13.38 -17.67
CA ILE A 358 -7.48 12.75 -16.60
C ILE A 358 -8.37 11.69 -17.24
N SER A 359 -8.53 10.56 -16.56
CA SER A 359 -9.50 9.54 -16.95
C SER A 359 -10.26 9.04 -15.74
N GLY A 360 -11.44 8.47 -15.94
CA GLY A 360 -12.26 7.99 -14.83
C GLY A 360 -13.63 7.55 -15.27
N SER A 361 -14.58 7.54 -14.34
CA SER A 361 -15.99 7.31 -14.62
C SER A 361 -16.81 8.47 -14.08
N VAL A 362 -17.81 8.88 -14.86
CA VAL A 362 -18.70 9.99 -14.54
C VAL A 362 -20.13 9.51 -14.69
N ALA A 363 -20.95 9.82 -13.68
CA ALA A 363 -22.40 9.64 -13.70
C ALA A 363 -23.07 11.00 -13.47
N SER A 364 -23.79 11.18 -12.36
CA SER A 364 -24.20 12.51 -11.88
C SER A 364 -22.99 13.31 -11.38
N CYS A 365 -22.04 12.64 -10.73
CA CYS A 365 -20.78 13.20 -10.25
C CYS A 365 -19.59 12.37 -10.77
N ILE A 366 -18.37 12.81 -10.47
CA ILE A 366 -17.15 12.03 -10.74
C ILE A 366 -17.09 10.89 -9.70
N GLU A 367 -17.21 9.66 -10.16
CA GLU A 367 -17.13 8.47 -9.31
C GLU A 367 -15.70 7.97 -9.18
N GLU A 368 -14.97 7.97 -10.31
CA GLU A 368 -13.58 7.54 -10.36
C GLU A 368 -12.70 8.61 -11.03
N ILE A 369 -11.44 8.72 -10.57
CA ILE A 369 -10.45 9.60 -11.18
C ILE A 369 -9.06 8.96 -11.17
N SER A 370 -8.33 9.11 -12.27
CA SER A 370 -6.91 8.80 -12.42
C SER A 370 -6.23 9.82 -13.32
N LEU A 371 -4.91 9.94 -13.19
CA LEU A 371 -4.12 10.76 -14.10
C LEU A 371 -3.69 9.96 -15.33
N ILE A 372 -3.61 10.65 -16.46
CA ILE A 372 -2.86 10.23 -17.63
C ILE A 372 -1.58 11.04 -17.63
N ILE A 373 -0.43 10.36 -17.64
CA ILE A 373 0.89 11.00 -17.59
C ILE A 373 1.65 10.80 -18.90
N THR A 374 2.51 11.74 -19.25
CA THR A 374 3.43 11.62 -20.40
C THR A 374 4.82 12.13 -20.03
N ARG A 375 5.82 11.81 -20.85
CA ARG A 375 7.21 12.21 -20.62
C ARG A 375 7.47 13.64 -21.07
#